data_AF-A0A520EFN2-F1
#
_entry.id   AF-A0A520EFN2-F1
#
_cell.length_a   1.000
_cell.length_b   1.000
_cell.length_c   1.000
_cell.angle_alpha   90.00
_cell.angle_beta   90.00
_cell.angle_gamma   90.00
#
_symmetry.space_group_name_H-M   'P 1'
#
loop_
_entity.id
_entity.type
_entity.pdbx_description
1 polymer ?
#
loop_
_entity_poly.entity_id
_entity_poly.type
_entity_poly.pdbx_seq_one_letter_code
_entity_poly.pdbx_strand_id
1 'polypeptide(L)'
;MAIIHSVNNTMEELINQLKEYLGSRIEDVRRKGAAELEIVIGEMEDVDQLSTNLKAHILEIVDQDTIAKIDFVTPDGKELYSFSLAQ
;
A
#
# COMPACT_ATOMS: atom_id res chain seq x y z
N MET A 1 -5.56 24.07 -22.52
CA MET A 1 -4.70 23.26 -21.64
C MET A 1 -5.48 23.07 -20.35
N ALA A 2 -6.16 21.94 -20.22
CA ALA A 2 -6.93 21.59 -19.03
C ALA A 2 -6.45 20.20 -18.62
N ILE A 3 -5.57 20.14 -17.61
CA ILE A 3 -5.32 18.88 -16.92
C ILE A 3 -6.43 18.79 -15.88
N ILE A 4 -7.47 18.04 -16.25
CA ILE A 4 -8.52 17.64 -15.33
C ILE A 4 -7.82 16.73 -14.31
N HIS A 5 -7.50 17.26 -13.12
CA HIS A 5 -7.22 16.43 -11.94
C HIS A 5 -8.54 15.77 -11.52
N SER A 6 -8.99 14.80 -12.30
CA SER A 6 -9.92 13.79 -11.80
C SER A 6 -9.07 12.83 -11.00
N VAL A 7 -8.95 13.09 -9.69
CA VAL A 7 -8.53 12.07 -8.73
C VAL A 7 -9.67 11.06 -8.64
N ASN A 8 -9.82 10.25 -9.68
CA ASN A 8 -10.42 8.94 -9.50
C ASN A 8 -9.33 8.16 -8.76
N ASN A 9 -9.48 7.99 -7.45
CA ASN A 9 -8.57 7.19 -6.62
C ASN A 9 -8.59 5.73 -7.12
N THR A 10 -7.87 5.46 -8.21
CA THR A 10 -7.72 4.12 -8.77
C THR A 10 -6.66 3.38 -7.98
N MET A 11 -6.87 2.08 -7.82
CA MET A 11 -5.93 1.19 -7.11
C MET A 11 -4.49 1.29 -7.66
N GLU A 12 -4.33 1.62 -8.94
CA GLU A 12 -3.03 1.84 -9.58
C GLU A 12 -2.30 3.08 -9.05
N GLU A 13 -3.01 4.19 -8.80
CA GLU A 13 -2.43 5.40 -8.20
C GLU A 13 -1.96 5.12 -6.77
N LEU A 14 -2.76 4.36 -6.00
CA LEU A 14 -2.36 3.93 -4.65
C LEU A 14 -1.09 3.08 -4.72
N ILE A 15 -1.00 2.13 -5.65
CA ILE A 15 0.21 1.31 -5.83
C ILE A 15 1.43 2.19 -6.14
N ASN A 16 1.31 3.18 -7.03
CA ASN A 16 2.41 4.07 -7.36
C ASN A 16 2.87 4.89 -6.15
N GLN A 17 1.93 5.48 -5.41
CA GLN A 17 2.23 6.23 -4.19
C GLN A 17 2.90 5.36 -3.13
N LEU A 18 2.43 4.13 -2.94
CA LEU A 18 3.06 3.17 -2.03
C LEU A 18 4.48 2.83 -2.48
N LYS A 19 4.71 2.61 -3.78
CA LYS A 19 6.05 2.36 -4.33
C LYS A 19 6.99 3.55 -4.11
N GLU A 20 6.50 4.78 -4.30
CA GLU A 20 7.30 5.99 -4.06
C GLU A 20 7.63 6.17 -2.57
N TYR A 21 6.65 5.97 -1.68
CA TYR A 21 6.83 6.12 -0.24
C TYR A 21 7.75 5.05 0.36
N LEU A 22 7.54 3.79 -0.03
CA LEU A 22 8.30 2.66 0.49
C LEU A 22 9.67 2.56 -0.18
N GLY A 23 9.79 2.99 -1.43
CA GLY A 23 11.04 3.05 -2.16
C GLY A 23 11.79 1.72 -2.12
N SER A 24 13.06 1.76 -1.73
CA SER A 24 13.92 0.57 -1.64
C SER A 24 13.67 -0.32 -0.41
N ARG A 25 12.68 0.00 0.45
CA ARG A 25 12.33 -0.82 1.63
C ARG A 25 11.55 -2.08 1.26
N ILE A 26 11.02 -2.11 0.05
CA ILE A 26 10.21 -3.18 -0.48
C ILE A 26 10.84 -3.68 -1.77
N GLU A 27 10.54 -4.92 -2.12
CA GLU A 27 10.89 -5.44 -3.43
C GLU A 27 9.82 -5.09 -4.46
N ASP A 28 8.54 -5.11 -4.07
CA ASP A 28 7.44 -4.83 -4.98
C ASP A 28 6.13 -4.50 -4.26
N VAL A 29 5.20 -3.88 -4.99
CA VAL A 29 3.78 -3.75 -4.60
C VAL A 29 2.93 -4.30 -5.73
N ARG A 30 2.07 -5.26 -5.40
CA ARG A 30 1.26 -6.02 -6.34
C ARG A 30 -0.19 -5.99 -5.93
N ARG A 31 -1.08 -6.05 -6.92
CA ARG A 31 -2.52 -6.21 -6.66
C ARG A 31 -2.87 -7.69 -6.56
N LYS A 32 -3.44 -8.09 -5.44
CA LYS A 32 -3.94 -9.45 -5.20
C LYS A 32 -5.41 -9.59 -5.58
N GLY A 33 -6.21 -8.55 -5.30
CA GLY A 33 -7.65 -8.58 -5.46
C GLY A 33 -8.25 -7.22 -5.79
N ALA A 34 -9.58 -7.14 -5.84
CA ALA A 34 -10.29 -5.91 -6.20
C ALA A 34 -9.92 -4.74 -5.27
N ALA A 35 -9.76 -5.02 -3.99
CA ALA A 35 -9.40 -4.10 -2.92
C ALA A 35 -8.27 -4.68 -2.04
N GLU A 36 -7.36 -5.47 -2.62
CA GLU A 36 -6.30 -6.15 -1.87
C GLU A 36 -4.95 -5.92 -2.55
N LEU A 37 -3.98 -5.48 -1.76
CA LEU A 37 -2.60 -5.20 -2.17
C LEU A 37 -1.63 -6.05 -1.36
N GLU A 38 -0.60 -6.55 -2.03
CA GLU A 38 0.52 -7.25 -1.44
C GLU A 38 1.78 -6.40 -1.58
N ILE A 39 2.43 -6.14 -0.45
CA ILE A 39 3.71 -5.48 -0.36
C ILE A 39 4.75 -6.55 -0.07
N VAL A 40 5.62 -6.79 -1.05
CA VAL A 40 6.69 -7.78 -0.93
C VAL A 40 7.86 -7.12 -0.21
N ILE A 41 8.15 -7.60 0.99
CA ILE A 41 9.29 -7.17 1.80
C ILE A 41 10.37 -8.24 1.71
N GLY A 42 11.59 -7.86 1.31
CA GLY A 42 12.75 -8.75 1.25
C GLY A 42 13.35 -9.00 2.64
N GLU A 43 14.40 -8.25 2.97
CA GLU A 43 15.06 -8.30 4.28
C GLU A 43 14.75 -7.02 5.06
N MET A 44 13.69 -7.03 5.87
CA MET A 44 13.37 -5.89 6.73
C MET A 44 13.11 -6.36 8.15
N GLU A 45 13.85 -5.77 9.10
CA GLU A 45 13.80 -6.17 10.51
C GLU A 45 12.54 -5.70 11.25
N ASP A 46 11.80 -4.71 10.72
CA ASP A 46 10.70 -4.07 11.46
C ASP A 46 9.46 -3.77 10.59
N VAL A 47 8.69 -4.81 10.30
CA VAL A 47 7.42 -4.74 9.55
C VAL A 47 6.35 -3.98 10.35
N ASP A 48 6.36 -4.08 11.67
CA ASP A 48 5.43 -3.37 12.56
C ASP A 48 5.56 -1.84 12.44
N GLN A 49 6.78 -1.31 12.51
CA GLN A 49 7.02 0.12 12.36
C GLN A 49 6.70 0.59 10.93
N LEU A 50 7.04 -0.21 9.91
CA LEU A 50 6.70 0.10 8.53
C LEU A 50 5.19 0.18 8.32
N SER A 51 4.45 -0.81 8.83
CA SER A 51 3.00 -0.88 8.70
C SER A 51 2.31 0.29 9.38
N THR A 52 2.79 0.71 10.55
CA THR A 52 2.28 1.87 11.29
C THR A 52 2.48 3.17 10.48
N ASN A 53 3.69 3.37 9.96
CA ASN A 53 4.04 4.53 9.15
C ASN A 53 3.25 4.56 7.85
N LEU A 54 3.09 3.40 7.21
CA LEU A 54 2.34 3.25 5.98
C LEU A 54 0.86 3.54 6.20
N LYS A 55 0.27 3.00 7.25
CA LYS A 55 -1.14 3.25 7.60
C LYS A 55 -1.39 4.74 7.83
N ALA A 56 -0.50 5.42 8.56
CA ALA A 56 -0.59 6.86 8.76
C ALA A 56 -0.50 7.62 7.43
N HIS A 57 0.48 7.28 6.59
CA HIS A 57 0.67 7.93 5.29
C HIS A 57 -0.53 7.74 4.36
N ILE A 58 -1.05 6.51 4.25
CA ILE A 58 -2.21 6.21 3.43
C ILE A 58 -3.42 7.04 3.87
N LEU A 59 -3.68 7.17 5.18
CA LEU A 59 -4.77 7.98 5.71
C LEU A 59 -4.66 9.48 5.36
N GLU A 60 -3.47 9.97 4.99
CA GLU A 60 -3.29 11.35 4.51
C GLU A 60 -3.57 11.52 3.00
N ILE A 61 -3.48 10.44 2.22
CA ILE A 61 -3.59 10.48 0.75
C ILE A 61 -4.90 9.89 0.22
N VAL A 62 -5.58 9.02 0.98
CA VAL A 62 -6.84 8.39 0.55
C VAL A 62 -8.05 9.01 1.24
N ASP A 63 -9.16 9.11 0.51
CA ASP A 63 -10.45 9.54 1.07
C ASP A 63 -10.95 8.54 2.13
N GLN A 64 -11.78 9.02 3.06
CA GLN A 64 -12.37 8.22 4.14
C GLN A 64 -13.13 6.97 3.64
N ASP A 65 -13.62 6.98 2.41
CA ASP A 65 -14.33 5.86 1.77
C ASP A 65 -13.41 4.80 1.14
N THR A 66 -12.08 4.95 1.24
CA THR A 66 -11.15 4.01 0.61
C THR A 66 -11.05 2.71 1.40
N ILE A 67 -11.59 1.65 0.80
CA ILE A 67 -11.51 0.29 1.33
C ILE A 67 -10.38 -0.44 0.61
N ALA A 68 -9.32 -0.79 1.33
CA ALA A 68 -8.30 -1.72 0.84
C ALA A 68 -7.68 -2.53 1.98
N LYS A 69 -7.38 -3.79 1.72
CA LYS A 69 -6.54 -4.65 2.56
C LYS A 69 -5.11 -4.58 2.04
N ILE A 70 -4.16 -4.37 2.95
CA ILE A 70 -2.73 -4.36 2.65
C ILE A 70 -2.09 -5.51 3.41
N ASP A 71 -1.48 -6.42 2.66
CA ASP A 71 -0.77 -7.60 3.15
C ASP A 71 0.72 -7.39 2.92
N PHE A 72 1.52 -7.49 3.99
CA PHE A 72 2.97 -7.59 3.88
C PHE A 72 3.38 -9.04 3.80
N VAL A 73 4.10 -9.39 2.75
CA VAL A 73 4.52 -10.77 2.47
C VAL A 73 6.01 -10.84 2.25
N THR A 74 6.61 -12.00 2.57
CA THR A 74 7.98 -12.32 2.14
C THR A 74 8.01 -12.58 0.62
N PRO A 75 9.20 -12.65 -0.01
CA PRO A 75 9.31 -13.00 -1.43
C PRO A 75 8.76 -14.39 -1.75
N ASP A 76 8.77 -15.31 -0.77
CA ASP A 76 8.14 -16.64 -0.84
C ASP A 76 6.60 -16.62 -0.68
N GLY A 77 5.99 -15.44 -0.50
CA GLY A 77 4.54 -15.27 -0.35
C GLY A 77 4.00 -15.56 1.05
N LYS A 78 4.87 -15.65 2.07
CA LYS A 78 4.43 -15.82 3.46
C LYS A 78 3.93 -14.48 4.01
N GLU A 79 2.68 -14.43 4.46
CA GLU A 79 2.14 -13.26 5.16
C GLU A 79 2.90 -13.02 6.47
N LEU A 80 3.41 -11.80 6.63
CA LEU A 80 4.07 -11.30 7.83
C LEU A 80 3.10 -10.48 8.68
N TYR A 81 2.36 -9.59 8.03
CA TYR A 81 1.41 -8.69 8.68
C TYR A 81 0.34 -8.26 7.68
N SER A 82 -0.86 -7.97 8.15
CA SER A 82 -1.94 -7.46 7.32
C SER A 82 -2.76 -6.41 8.06
N PHE A 83 -3.22 -5.39 7.34
CA PHE A 83 -4.15 -4.40 7.87
C PHE A 83 -5.15 -3.96 6.81
N SER A 84 -6.33 -3.53 7.26
CA SER A 84 -7.36 -2.97 6.40
C SER A 84 -7.49 -1.47 6.62
N LEU A 85 -7.65 -0.75 5.52
CA LEU A 85 -8.20 0.60 5.48
C LEU A 85 -9.73 0.44 5.53
N ALA A 86 -10.31 0.72 6.68
CA ALA A 86 -11.75 0.83 6.87
C ALA A 86 -11.97 1.82 8.01
N GLN A 87 -12.68 2.92 7.74
CA GLN A 87 -13.29 3.77 8.76
C GLN A 87 -14.79 3.86 8.52
#